data_AF-A0AAF0DGX4-F1
#
_entry.id   AF-A0AAF0DGX4-F1
#
_cell.length_a   1.000
_cell.length_b   1.000
_cell.length_c   1.000
_cell.angle_alpha   90.00
_cell.angle_beta   90.00
_cell.angle_gamma   90.00
#
_symmetry.space_group_name_H-M   'P 1'
#
loop_
_entity.id
_entity.type
_entity.pdbx_description
1 polymer ?
#
loop_
_entity_poly.entity_id
_entity_poly.type
_entity_poly.pdbx_seq_one_letter_code
_entity_poly.pdbx_strand_id
1 'polypeptide(L)'
;MSRLWCIFASSVFCCIGQFAGMQISNPHHLILLAGSTGLAYGMLFGAYPSIVAHTFGIGGISQNWGVMTLAAVLGGNVFNLIYGSIYDRNSVISPDGDRDCRLGLGCYRTAYIVTFSAGLFGTVVTLWGIWHENKLLAKLRNGKKDQLHEA
;
A
#
# COMPACT_ATOMS: atom_id res chain seq x y z
N MET A 1 13.16 -9.44 9.32
CA MET A 1 12.24 -10.62 9.43
C MET A 1 10.77 -10.25 9.70
N SER A 2 10.21 -10.28 10.92
CA SER A 2 8.73 -10.20 11.15
C SER A 2 8.06 -8.91 10.63
N ARG A 3 8.74 -7.75 10.73
CA ARG A 3 8.15 -6.44 10.36
C ARG A 3 7.89 -6.27 8.86
N LEU A 4 8.75 -6.81 7.99
CA LEU A 4 8.53 -6.77 6.54
C LEU A 4 7.37 -7.69 6.12
N TRP A 5 7.19 -8.82 6.81
CA TRP A 5 6.02 -9.68 6.63
C TRP A 5 4.71 -8.99 7.01
N CYS A 6 4.71 -8.12 8.03
CA CYS A 6 3.55 -7.28 8.35
C CYS A 6 3.20 -6.31 7.21
N ILE A 7 4.20 -5.70 6.56
CA ILE A 7 3.95 -4.81 5.40
C ILE A 7 3.44 -5.62 4.21
N PHE A 8 4.00 -6.80 3.95
CA PHE A 8 3.50 -7.70 2.91
C PHE A 8 2.03 -8.10 3.19
N ALA A 9 1.70 -8.47 4.43
CA ALA A 9 0.32 -8.77 4.81
C ALA A 9 -0.60 -7.56 4.60
N SER A 10 -0.15 -6.36 4.98
CA SER A 10 -0.87 -5.11 4.72
C SER A 10 -1.16 -4.89 3.23
N SER A 11 -0.17 -5.08 2.34
CA SER A 11 -0.38 -4.90 0.90
C SER A 11 -1.35 -5.94 0.34
N VAL A 12 -1.32 -7.17 0.84
CA VAL A 12 -2.30 -8.22 0.48
C VAL A 12 -3.71 -7.84 0.93
N PHE A 13 -3.91 -7.36 2.17
CA PHE A 13 -5.22 -6.88 2.64
C PHE A 13 -5.73 -5.71 1.80
N CYS A 14 -4.84 -4.79 1.39
CA CYS A 14 -5.19 -3.72 0.48
C CYS A 14 -5.67 -4.26 -0.88
N CYS A 15 -4.92 -5.19 -1.49
CA CYS A 15 -5.30 -5.82 -2.76
C CYS A 15 -6.65 -6.55 -2.66
N ILE A 16 -6.90 -7.29 -1.57
CA ILE A 16 -8.18 -7.96 -1.33
C ILE A 16 -9.31 -6.92 -1.24
N GLY A 17 -9.08 -5.82 -0.53
CA GLY A 17 -10.03 -4.71 -0.43
C GLY A 17 -10.37 -4.14 -1.80
N GLN A 18 -9.37 -3.73 -2.58
CA GLN A 18 -9.60 -3.16 -3.91
C GLN A 18 -10.26 -4.17 -4.87
N PHE A 19 -9.92 -5.47 -4.77
CA PHE A 19 -10.58 -6.52 -5.53
C PHE A 19 -12.06 -6.67 -5.15
N ALA A 20 -12.39 -6.67 -3.86
CA ALA A 20 -13.78 -6.64 -3.40
C ALA A 20 -14.51 -5.39 -3.89
N GLY A 21 -13.83 -4.23 -3.90
CA GLY A 21 -14.34 -2.97 -4.46
C GLY A 21 -14.75 -3.08 -5.93
N MET A 22 -13.97 -3.80 -6.75
CA MET A 22 -14.31 -4.04 -8.17
C MET A 22 -15.56 -4.90 -8.39
N GLN A 23 -16.03 -5.62 -7.37
CA GLN A 23 -17.16 -6.56 -7.45
C GLN A 23 -18.37 -6.11 -6.62
N ILE A 24 -18.33 -4.90 -6.04
CA ILE A 24 -19.41 -4.39 -5.18
C ILE A 24 -20.67 -4.11 -6.01
N SER A 25 -21.67 -4.97 -5.84
CA SER A 25 -23.02 -4.76 -6.38
C SER A 25 -24.02 -4.32 -5.30
N ASN A 26 -23.76 -4.67 -4.04
CA ASN A 26 -24.59 -4.33 -2.90
C ASN A 26 -23.84 -3.38 -1.94
N PRO A 27 -24.46 -2.26 -1.52
CA PRO A 27 -23.82 -1.28 -0.64
C PRO A 27 -23.42 -1.83 0.74
N HIS A 28 -24.07 -2.88 1.24
CA HIS A 28 -23.70 -3.51 2.51
C HIS A 28 -22.29 -4.13 2.48
N HIS A 29 -21.75 -4.47 1.30
CA HIS A 29 -20.40 -4.99 1.17
C HIS A 29 -19.30 -3.92 1.25
N LEU A 30 -19.64 -2.62 1.27
CA LEU A 30 -18.66 -1.55 1.46
C LEU A 30 -17.92 -1.68 2.80
N ILE A 31 -18.53 -2.29 3.81
CA ILE A 31 -17.87 -2.51 5.10
C ILE A 31 -16.65 -3.41 4.97
N LEU A 32 -16.67 -4.39 4.04
CA LEU A 32 -15.53 -5.27 3.79
C LEU A 32 -14.40 -4.50 3.11
N LEU A 33 -14.73 -3.66 2.12
CA LEU A 33 -13.77 -2.79 1.45
C LEU A 33 -13.14 -1.79 2.43
N ALA A 34 -13.95 -1.06 3.20
CA ALA A 34 -13.48 -0.07 4.16
C ALA A 34 -12.70 -0.73 5.31
N GLY A 35 -13.20 -1.84 5.85
CA GLY A 35 -12.56 -2.59 6.93
C GLY A 35 -11.21 -3.17 6.51
N SER A 36 -11.13 -3.82 5.34
CA SER A 36 -9.87 -4.36 4.81
C SER A 36 -8.84 -3.26 4.51
N THR A 37 -9.28 -2.14 3.93
CA THR A 37 -8.39 -0.99 3.67
C THR A 37 -7.92 -0.33 4.97
N GLY A 38 -8.79 -0.19 5.97
CA GLY A 38 -8.44 0.32 7.29
C GLY A 38 -7.45 -0.58 8.03
N LEU A 39 -7.65 -1.90 7.98
CA LEU A 39 -6.72 -2.87 8.54
C LEU A 39 -5.35 -2.83 7.85
N ALA A 40 -5.34 -2.77 6.51
CA ALA A 40 -4.11 -2.62 5.74
C ALA A 40 -3.35 -1.36 6.16
N TYR A 41 -4.03 -0.22 6.24
CA TYR A 41 -3.43 1.05 6.67
C TYR A 41 -2.88 0.96 8.10
N GLY A 42 -3.63 0.39 9.04
CA GLY A 42 -3.21 0.22 10.43
C GLY A 42 -1.96 -0.65 10.57
N MET A 43 -1.90 -1.79 9.86
CA MET A 43 -0.72 -2.65 9.84
C MET A 43 0.51 -1.94 9.25
N LEU A 44 0.31 -1.19 8.16
CA LEU A 44 1.38 -0.44 7.51
C LEU A 44 1.94 0.60 8.48
N PHE A 45 1.09 1.49 8.99
CA PHE A 45 1.51 2.58 9.87
C PHE A 45 2.04 2.09 11.22
N GLY A 46 1.59 0.93 11.71
CA GLY A 46 2.11 0.32 12.93
C GLY A 46 3.51 -0.29 12.76
N ALA A 47 3.81 -0.89 11.60
CA ALA A 47 5.08 -1.57 11.37
C ALA A 47 6.18 -0.65 10.81
N TYR A 48 5.82 0.34 9.98
CA TYR A 48 6.78 1.16 9.24
C TYR A 48 7.72 2.01 10.10
N PRO A 49 7.27 2.72 11.17
CA PRO A 49 8.16 3.50 12.03
C PRO A 49 9.25 2.65 12.65
N SER A 50 8.93 1.41 13.00
CA SER A 50 9.89 0.47 13.55
C SER A 50 10.94 0.02 12.52
N ILE A 51 10.57 -0.08 11.25
CA ILE A 51 11.52 -0.40 10.18
C ILE A 51 12.44 0.80 9.93
N VAL A 52 11.89 2.01 9.94
CA VAL A 52 12.68 3.25 9.83
C VAL A 52 13.68 3.36 10.98
N ALA A 53 13.25 3.09 12.21
CA ALA A 53 14.12 3.06 13.38
C ALA A 53 15.25 2.03 13.26
N HIS A 54 14.93 0.84 12.72
CA HIS A 54 15.91 -0.23 12.52
C HIS A 54 16.92 0.10 11.41
N THR A 55 16.48 0.73 10.32
CA THR A 55 17.33 1.03 9.16
C THR A 55 18.22 2.25 9.39
N PHE A 56 17.69 3.30 10.02
CA PHE A 56 18.41 4.58 10.16
C PHE A 56 18.87 4.89 11.59
N GLY A 57 18.52 4.05 12.56
CA GLY A 57 18.80 4.29 13.97
C GLY A 57 17.83 5.28 14.63
N ILE A 58 17.93 5.38 15.96
CA ILE A 58 16.96 6.11 16.80
C ILE A 58 17.24 7.61 16.83
N GLY A 59 18.50 8.04 16.68
CA GLY A 59 18.93 9.44 16.85
C GLY A 59 18.30 10.44 15.86
N GLY A 60 17.81 9.97 14.71
CA GLY A 60 17.15 10.79 13.68
C GLY A 60 15.76 10.26 13.29
N ILE A 61 15.12 9.46 14.14
CA ILE A 61 13.89 8.73 13.79
C ILE A 61 12.75 9.67 13.36
N SER A 62 12.56 10.80 14.04
CA SER A 62 11.47 11.75 13.75
C SER A 62 11.62 12.40 12.37
N GLN A 63 12.85 12.72 11.96
CA GLN A 63 13.13 13.33 10.67
C GLN A 63 12.99 12.29 9.54
N ASN A 64 13.59 11.10 9.71
CA ASN A 64 13.49 10.03 8.72
C ASN A 64 12.03 9.59 8.54
N TRP A 65 11.31 9.41 9.65
CA TRP A 65 9.90 9.08 9.60
C TRP A 65 9.07 10.20 8.97
N GLY A 66 9.30 11.45 9.35
CA GLY A 66 8.61 12.61 8.77
C GLY A 66 8.81 12.74 7.27
N VAL A 67 9.99 12.44 6.74
CA VAL A 67 10.23 12.41 5.29
C VAL A 67 9.48 11.26 4.64
N MET A 68 9.44 10.08 5.27
CA MET A 68 8.69 8.95 4.74
C MET A 68 7.17 9.22 4.69
N THR A 69 6.61 9.93 5.67
CA THR A 69 5.16 10.26 5.66
C THR A 69 4.78 11.29 4.59
N LEU A 70 5.73 12.06 4.03
CA LEU A 70 5.48 12.89 2.85
C LEU A 70 5.03 12.06 1.64
N ALA A 71 5.37 10.78 1.58
CA ALA A 71 4.86 9.88 0.55
C ALA A 71 3.33 9.81 0.55
N ALA A 72 2.66 9.92 1.72
CA ALA A 72 1.21 9.95 1.81
C ALA A 72 0.63 11.26 1.22
N VAL A 73 1.33 12.39 1.37
CA VAL A 73 0.93 13.66 0.78
C VAL A 73 1.00 13.57 -0.74
N LEU A 74 2.14 13.11 -1.28
CA LEU A 74 2.33 12.98 -2.72
C LEU A 74 1.39 11.93 -3.32
N GLY A 75 1.38 10.73 -2.75
CA GLY A 75 0.54 9.62 -3.20
C GLY A 75 -0.94 9.96 -3.10
N GLY A 76 -1.39 10.50 -1.97
CA GLY A 76 -2.79 10.87 -1.74
C GLY A 76 -3.28 11.89 -2.78
N ASN A 77 -2.48 12.92 -3.08
CA ASN A 77 -2.85 13.90 -4.11
C ASN A 77 -2.88 13.27 -5.52
N VAL A 78 -1.90 12.44 -5.87
CA VAL A 78 -1.86 11.76 -7.17
C VAL A 78 -3.09 10.87 -7.33
N PHE A 79 -3.41 10.02 -6.35
CA PHE A 79 -4.57 9.13 -6.43
C PHE A 79 -5.90 9.89 -6.39
N ASN A 80 -6.00 11.00 -5.64
CA ASN A 80 -7.19 11.86 -5.64
C ASN A 80 -7.43 12.49 -7.02
N LEU A 81 -6.39 13.01 -7.67
CA LEU A 81 -6.53 13.59 -9.02
C LEU A 81 -6.90 12.54 -10.06
N ILE A 82 -6.30 11.35 -9.99
CA ILE A 82 -6.66 10.23 -10.87
C ILE A 82 -8.13 9.83 -10.65
N TYR A 83 -8.55 9.69 -9.39
CA TYR A 83 -9.93 9.38 -9.04
C TYR A 83 -10.91 10.43 -9.57
N GLY A 84 -10.63 11.71 -9.32
CA GLY A 84 -11.45 12.82 -9.81
C GLY A 84 -11.56 12.82 -11.34
N SER A 85 -10.45 12.63 -12.04
CA SER A 85 -10.47 12.53 -13.51
C SER A 85 -11.26 11.33 -14.03
N ILE A 86 -11.21 10.18 -13.34
CA ILE A 86 -11.99 8.99 -13.71
C ILE A 86 -13.48 9.26 -13.49
N TYR A 87 -13.84 9.85 -12.34
CA TYR A 87 -15.22 10.19 -12.02
C TYR A 87 -15.79 11.18 -13.05
N ASP A 88 -15.07 12.26 -13.30
CA ASP A 88 -15.46 13.31 -14.24
C ASP A 88 -15.75 12.77 -15.65
N ARG A 89 -14.91 11.84 -16.15
CA ARG A 89 -15.10 11.22 -17.47
C ARG A 89 -16.35 10.37 -17.59
N ASN A 90 -16.84 9.82 -16.48
CA ASN A 90 -18.03 8.98 -16.45
C ASN A 90 -19.28 9.75 -15.97
N SER A 91 -19.11 10.99 -15.53
CA SER A 91 -20.20 11.86 -15.06
C SER A 91 -20.91 12.58 -16.20
N VAL A 92 -22.18 12.90 -15.99
CA VAL A 92 -22.97 13.78 -16.86
C VAL A 92 -23.26 15.05 -16.08
N ILE A 93 -23.22 16.20 -16.76
CA ILE A 93 -23.57 17.49 -16.16
C ILE A 93 -25.09 17.56 -16.09
N SER A 94 -25.63 17.57 -14.88
CA SER A 94 -27.05 17.79 -14.62
C SER A 94 -27.46 19.22 -15.00
N PRO A 95 -28.76 19.47 -15.25
CA PRO A 95 -29.28 20.80 -15.58
C PRO A 95 -28.94 21.88 -14.54
N ASP A 96 -28.75 21.47 -13.28
CA ASP A 96 -28.39 22.33 -12.15
C ASP A 96 -26.88 22.67 -12.08
N GLY A 97 -26.07 22.13 -12.99
CA GLY A 97 -24.62 22.33 -13.07
C GLY A 97 -23.77 21.27 -12.35
N ASP A 98 -24.40 20.38 -11.58
CA ASP A 98 -23.71 19.32 -10.84
C ASP A 98 -23.26 18.15 -11.73
N ARG A 99 -22.11 17.53 -11.41
CA ARG A 99 -21.62 16.32 -12.07
C ARG A 99 -22.05 15.07 -11.31
N ASP A 100 -22.95 14.30 -11.89
CA ASP A 100 -23.42 13.04 -11.32
C ASP A 100 -23.09 11.86 -12.26
N CYS A 101 -22.64 10.75 -11.66
CA CYS A 101 -22.35 9.52 -12.38
C CYS A 101 -23.36 8.43 -12.03
N ARG A 102 -24.29 8.18 -12.96
CA ARG A 102 -25.41 7.23 -12.77
C ARG A 102 -25.09 5.77 -13.09
N LEU A 103 -23.82 5.47 -13.42
CA LEU A 103 -23.37 4.10 -13.75
C LEU A 103 -23.09 3.24 -12.50
N GLY A 104 -23.29 3.79 -11.30
CA GLY A 104 -23.06 3.09 -10.03
C GLY A 104 -21.62 2.61 -9.90
N LEU A 105 -21.41 1.30 -9.76
CA LEU A 105 -20.07 0.70 -9.68
C LEU A 105 -19.20 1.06 -10.91
N GLY A 106 -19.80 1.23 -12.09
CA GLY A 106 -19.07 1.55 -13.33
C GLY A 106 -18.23 2.82 -13.23
N CYS A 107 -18.69 3.81 -12.45
CA CYS A 107 -17.98 5.06 -12.20
C CYS A 107 -16.65 4.86 -11.45
N TYR A 108 -16.62 3.87 -10.56
CA TYR A 108 -15.52 3.66 -9.61
C TYR A 108 -14.65 2.45 -9.96
N ARG A 109 -15.12 1.55 -10.83
CA ARG A 109 -14.42 0.32 -11.19
C ARG A 109 -12.99 0.58 -11.69
N THR A 110 -12.81 1.59 -12.54
CA THR A 110 -11.48 1.97 -13.04
C THR A 110 -10.59 2.48 -11.91
N ALA A 111 -11.13 3.24 -10.96
CA ALA A 111 -10.36 3.69 -9.80
C ALA A 111 -9.90 2.51 -8.94
N TYR A 112 -10.76 1.52 -8.71
CA TYR A 112 -10.40 0.29 -7.99
C TYR A 112 -9.33 -0.53 -8.73
N ILE A 113 -9.34 -0.57 -10.06
CA ILE A 113 -8.29 -1.23 -10.86
C ILE A 113 -6.95 -0.51 -10.68
N VAL A 114 -6.95 0.82 -10.73
CA VAL A 114 -5.73 1.62 -10.55
C VAL A 114 -5.14 1.40 -9.16
N THR A 115 -5.95 1.49 -8.10
CA THR A 115 -5.48 1.25 -6.72
C THR A 115 -5.06 -0.20 -6.50
N PHE A 116 -5.75 -1.18 -7.10
CA PHE A 116 -5.35 -2.59 -7.09
C PHE A 116 -3.98 -2.78 -7.73
N SER A 117 -3.72 -2.14 -8.88
CA SER A 117 -2.42 -2.21 -9.57
C SER A 117 -1.28 -1.63 -8.73
N ALA A 118 -1.53 -0.53 -8.01
CA ALA A 118 -0.58 0.06 -7.08
C ALA A 118 -0.33 -0.85 -5.87
N GLY A 119 -1.37 -1.50 -5.35
CA GLY A 119 -1.25 -2.49 -4.28
C GLY A 119 -0.46 -3.73 -4.70
N LEU A 120 -0.65 -4.21 -5.94
CA LEU A 120 0.12 -5.31 -6.50
C LEU A 120 1.60 -4.93 -6.63
N PHE A 121 1.89 -3.72 -7.13
CA PHE A 121 3.25 -3.19 -7.16
C PHE A 121 3.88 -3.15 -5.77
N GLY A 122 3.16 -2.63 -4.76
CA GLY A 122 3.62 -2.64 -3.36
C GLY A 122 3.89 -4.06 -2.83
N THR A 123 3.05 -5.04 -3.22
CA THR A 123 3.24 -6.45 -2.86
C THR A 123 4.51 -7.03 -3.49
N VAL A 124 4.80 -6.71 -4.75
CA VAL A 124 6.05 -7.13 -5.41
C VAL A 124 7.27 -6.49 -4.76
N VAL A 125 7.22 -5.19 -4.47
CA VAL A 125 8.33 -4.47 -3.82
C VAL A 125 8.62 -5.02 -2.43
N THR A 126 7.59 -5.34 -1.65
CA THR A 126 7.75 -5.90 -0.30
C THR A 126 8.29 -7.33 -0.34
N LEU A 127 7.81 -8.18 -1.25
CA LEU A 127 8.38 -9.51 -1.49
C LEU A 127 9.84 -9.44 -1.92
N TRP A 128 10.17 -8.50 -2.80
CA TRP A 128 11.56 -8.27 -3.22
C TRP A 128 12.43 -7.83 -2.05
N GLY A 129 11.93 -6.94 -1.19
CA GLY A 129 12.61 -6.53 0.04
C GLY A 129 12.89 -7.70 0.99
N ILE A 130 11.91 -8.58 1.20
CA ILE A 130 12.07 -9.81 2.02
C ILE A 130 13.13 -10.73 1.41
N TRP A 131 13.07 -10.97 0.10
CA TRP A 131 14.05 -11.79 -0.60
C TRP A 131 15.46 -11.20 -0.51
N HIS A 132 15.59 -9.89 -0.66
CA HIS A 132 16.86 -9.17 -0.58
C HIS A 132 17.46 -9.26 0.83
N GLU A 133 16.67 -9.03 1.89
CA GLU A 133 17.10 -9.19 3.29
C GLU A 133 17.61 -10.62 3.55
N ASN A 134 16.86 -11.63 3.11
CA ASN A 134 17.23 -13.03 3.28
C ASN A 134 18.54 -13.39 2.57
N LYS A 135 18.75 -12.89 1.34
CA LYS A 135 20.01 -13.09 0.61
C LYS A 135 21.19 -12.42 1.30
N LEU A 136 21.02 -11.22 1.84
CA LEU A 136 22.08 -10.51 2.56
C LEU A 136 22.47 -11.27 3.83
N LEU A 137 21.49 -11.71 4.62
CA LEU A 137 21.73 -12.50 5.84
C LEU A 137 22.39 -13.84 5.54
N ALA A 138 22.03 -14.51 4.44
CA ALA A 138 22.68 -15.74 4.00
C ALA A 138 24.16 -15.52 3.67
N LYS A 139 24.50 -14.43 2.96
CA LYS A 139 25.90 -14.07 2.66
C LYS A 139 26.71 -13.80 3.93
N LEU A 140 26.16 -13.01 4.85
CA LEU A 140 26.82 -12.70 6.13
C LEU A 140 27.07 -13.96 6.97
N ARG A 141 26.11 -14.89 7.00
CA ARG A 141 26.25 -16.16 7.72
C ARG A 141 27.33 -17.05 7.11
N ASN A 142 27.43 -17.11 5.78
CA ASN A 142 28.45 -17.91 5.11
C ASN A 142 29.85 -17.31 5.32
N GLY A 143 30.01 -16.00 5.15
CA GLY A 143 31.30 -15.34 5.42
C GLY A 143 31.77 -15.51 6.88
N LYS A 144 30.85 -15.49 7.85
CA LYS A 144 31.21 -15.76 9.26
C LYS A 144 31.61 -17.21 9.51
N LYS A 145 31.06 -18.18 8.77
CA LYS A 145 31.49 -19.58 8.86
C LYS A 145 32.89 -19.77 8.30
N ASP A 146 33.18 -19.15 7.17
CA ASP A 146 34.50 -19.24 6.52
C ASP A 146 35.59 -18.71 7.48
N GLN A 147 35.36 -17.55 8.11
CA GLN A 147 36.26 -16.97 9.11
C GLN A 147 36.44 -17.82 10.38
N LEU A 148 35.46 -18.66 10.74
CA LEU A 148 35.55 -19.56 11.90
C LEU A 148 36.33 -20.84 11.56
N HIS A 149 36.34 -21.27 10.30
CA HIS A 149 37.09 -22.44 9.84
C HIS A 149 38.57 -22.14 9.57
N GLU A 150 38.93 -20.86 9.38
CA GLU A 150 40.32 -20.41 9.16
C GLU A 150 41.07 -20.02 10.44
N ALA A 151 40.40 -20.01 11.61
CA ALA A 151 40.97 -19.69 12.93
C ALA A 151 41.16 -20.94 13.80
#